data_AF-L8EPN6-F1
#
_entry.id   AF-L8EPN6-F1
#
_cell.length_a   1.000
_cell.length_b   1.000
_cell.length_c   1.000
_cell.angle_alpha   90.00
_cell.angle_beta   90.00
_cell.angle_gamma   90.00
#
_symmetry.space_group_name_H-M   'P 1'
#
loop_
_entity.id
_entity.type
_entity.pdbx_description
1 polymer ?
#
loop_
_entity_poly.entity_id
_entity_poly.type
_entity_poly.pdbx_seq_one_letter_code
_entity_poly.pdbx_strand_id
1 'polypeptide(L)'
;MKSLLVLSVLLLVFAVPTAGVWLLGRRAKVPARMLIVFVPAGWLAVLVGGILSQRAHGTLFPETSPCHRTGTPVTQYFPPDSFCRHDDGELRTVNGPTGKFVFWTAAGTAVAVSGGAVVRRRRRA
;
A
#
# COMPACT_ATOMS: atom_id res chain seq x y z
N MET A 1 16.05 -16.49 20.97
CA MET A 1 14.58 -16.49 20.76
C MET A 1 14.08 -15.26 20.02
N LYS A 2 14.39 -14.02 20.44
CA LYS A 2 13.94 -12.79 19.76
C LYS A 2 14.32 -12.74 18.27
N SER A 3 15.55 -13.13 17.92
CA SER A 3 16.02 -13.15 16.52
C SER A 3 15.31 -14.18 15.66
N LEU A 4 14.97 -15.34 16.21
CA LEU A 4 14.20 -16.37 15.50
C LEU A 4 12.77 -15.89 15.22
N LEU A 5 12.13 -15.24 16.20
CA LEU A 5 10.80 -14.67 16.02
C LEU A 5 10.78 -13.59 14.93
N VAL A 6 11.73 -12.65 14.97
CA VAL A 6 11.87 -11.61 13.94
C VAL A 6 12.06 -12.25 12.56
N LEU A 7 12.94 -13.26 12.45
CA LEU A 7 13.16 -13.97 11.19
C LEU A 7 11.88 -14.66 10.69
N SER A 8 11.15 -15.34 11.57
CA SER A 8 9.88 -15.99 11.23
C SER A 8 8.84 -14.98 10.74
N VAL A 9 8.72 -13.83 11.38
CA VAL A 9 7.81 -12.75 10.95
C VAL A 9 8.22 -12.21 9.59
N LEU A 10 9.51 -11.94 9.37
CA LEU A 10 10.00 -11.46 8.07
C LEU A 10 9.72 -12.47 6.94
N LEU A 11 9.94 -13.76 7.20
CA LEU A 11 9.63 -14.81 6.24
C LEU A 11 8.14 -14.87 5.92
N LEU A 12 7.28 -14.89 6.93
CA LEU A 12 5.83 -14.99 6.75
C LEU A 12 5.22 -13.76 6.11
N VAL A 13 5.69 -12.56 6.47
CA VAL A 13 5.14 -11.31 5.96
C VAL A 13 5.70 -10.99 4.58
N PHE A 14 7.00 -11.12 4.35
CA PHE A 14 7.60 -10.67 3.08
C PHE A 14 7.89 -11.83 2.11
N ALA A 15 8.54 -12.89 2.58
CA ALA A 15 9.04 -13.93 1.70
C ALA A 15 7.91 -14.80 1.14
N VAL A 16 6.97 -15.24 1.99
CA VAL A 16 5.85 -16.11 1.58
C VAL A 16 4.94 -15.42 0.57
N PRO A 17 4.45 -14.18 0.77
CA PRO A 17 3.59 -13.52 -0.22
C PRO A 17 4.35 -13.23 -1.52
N THR A 18 5.61 -12.82 -1.43
CA THR A 18 6.44 -12.57 -2.62
C THR A 18 6.64 -13.85 -3.44
N ALA A 19 7.00 -14.96 -2.79
CA ALA A 19 7.15 -16.25 -3.44
C ALA A 19 5.82 -16.74 -4.03
N GLY A 20 4.70 -16.56 -3.31
CA GLY A 20 3.36 -16.88 -3.80
C GLY A 20 3.00 -16.12 -5.07
N VAL A 21 3.12 -14.78 -5.04
CA VAL A 21 2.89 -13.91 -6.22
C VAL A 21 3.79 -14.30 -7.37
N TRP A 22 5.07 -14.57 -7.11
CA TRP A 22 6.02 -14.98 -8.13
C TRP A 22 5.63 -16.30 -8.77
N LEU A 23 5.35 -17.34 -7.98
CA LEU A 23 4.94 -18.65 -8.45
C LEU A 23 3.64 -18.59 -9.26
N LEU A 24 2.64 -17.86 -8.77
CA LEU A 24 1.37 -17.65 -9.47
C LEU A 24 1.58 -16.90 -10.79
N GLY A 25 2.40 -15.84 -10.79
CA GLY A 25 2.78 -15.10 -11.99
C GLY A 25 3.47 -15.97 -13.03
N ARG A 26 4.41 -16.82 -12.60
CA ARG A 26 5.10 -17.78 -13.46
C ARG A 26 4.13 -18.83 -14.04
N ARG A 27 3.22 -19.38 -13.22
CA ARG A 27 2.16 -20.30 -13.69
C ARG A 27 1.22 -19.63 -14.71
N ALA A 28 0.92 -18.35 -14.51
CA ALA A 28 0.13 -17.55 -15.45
C ALA A 28 0.92 -17.08 -16.69
N LYS A 29 2.18 -17.53 -16.87
CA LYS A 29 3.09 -17.16 -17.97
C LYS A 29 3.34 -15.64 -18.07
N VAL A 30 3.27 -14.92 -16.95
CA VAL A 30 3.61 -13.50 -16.89
C VAL A 30 5.12 -13.32 -17.14
N PRO A 31 5.54 -12.38 -18.00
CA PRO A 31 6.96 -12.11 -18.23
C PRO A 31 7.69 -11.78 -16.92
N ALA A 32 8.88 -12.35 -16.71
CA ALA A 32 9.65 -12.11 -15.49
C ALA A 32 9.93 -10.61 -15.27
N ARG A 33 10.16 -9.84 -16.34
CA ARG A 33 10.35 -8.38 -16.29
C ARG A 33 9.15 -7.65 -15.68
N MET A 34 7.93 -8.11 -15.97
CA MET A 34 6.72 -7.56 -15.37
C MET A 34 6.65 -7.91 -13.88
N LEU A 35 6.95 -9.16 -13.49
CA LEU A 35 6.95 -9.57 -12.08
C LEU A 35 8.00 -8.79 -11.25
N ILE A 36 9.18 -8.55 -11.82
CA ILE A 36 10.25 -7.77 -11.17
C ILE A 36 9.82 -6.33 -10.87
N VAL A 37 8.93 -5.74 -11.67
CA VAL A 37 8.37 -4.40 -11.42
C VAL A 37 7.15 -4.46 -10.50
N PHE A 38 6.29 -5.45 -10.72
CA PHE A 38 5.05 -5.63 -9.97
C PHE A 38 5.29 -5.85 -8.47
N VAL A 39 6.21 -6.74 -8.10
CA VAL A 39 6.50 -7.10 -6.71
C VAL A 39 6.93 -5.88 -5.88
N PRO A 40 7.96 -5.11 -6.26
CA PRO A 40 8.37 -3.95 -5.48
C PRO A 40 7.31 -2.84 -5.49
N ALA A 41 6.61 -2.61 -6.60
CA ALA A 41 5.51 -1.64 -6.64
C ALA A 41 4.37 -2.02 -5.68
N GLY A 42 4.00 -3.30 -5.63
CA GLY A 42 3.02 -3.84 -4.70
C GLY A 42 3.47 -3.68 -3.25
N TRP A 43 4.71 -4.03 -2.93
CA TRP A 43 5.27 -3.82 -1.59
C TRP A 43 5.30 -2.35 -1.19
N LEU A 44 5.70 -1.47 -2.10
CA LEU A 44 5.71 -0.03 -1.85
C LEU A 44 4.29 0.48 -1.55
N ALA A 45 3.28 0.03 -2.31
CA ALA A 45 1.89 0.39 -2.06
C ALA A 45 1.39 -0.11 -0.70
N VAL A 46 1.73 -1.34 -0.30
CA VAL A 46 1.37 -1.91 1.01
C VAL A 46 2.03 -1.15 2.15
N LEU A 47 3.34 -0.88 2.06
CA LEU A 47 4.08 -0.18 3.10
C LEU A 47 3.60 1.26 3.26
N VAL A 48 3.48 1.99 2.15
CA VAL A 48 2.99 3.37 2.16
C VAL A 48 1.55 3.39 2.65
N GLY A 49 0.68 2.53 2.12
CA GLY A 49 -0.71 2.43 2.55
C GLY A 49 -0.85 2.16 4.06
N GLY A 50 -0.03 1.27 4.61
CA GLY A 50 0.03 1.00 6.05
C GLY A 50 0.42 2.23 6.87
N ILE A 51 1.46 2.95 6.47
CA ILE A 51 1.89 4.20 7.13
C ILE A 51 0.78 5.24 7.06
N LEU A 52 0.19 5.47 5.88
CA LEU A 52 -0.90 6.43 5.71
C LEU A 52 -2.12 6.04 6.55
N SER A 53 -2.40 4.74 6.69
CA SER A 53 -3.48 4.20 7.52
C SER A 53 -3.27 4.53 8.99
N GLN A 54 -2.05 4.39 9.51
CA GLN A 54 -1.78 4.76 10.90
C GLN A 54 -2.11 6.23 11.14
N ARG A 55 -1.70 7.12 10.23
CA ARG A 55 -1.98 8.56 10.35
C ARG A 55 -3.48 8.88 10.27
N ALA A 56 -4.27 8.09 9.54
CA ALA A 56 -5.71 8.28 9.41
C ALA A 56 -6.50 7.93 10.69
N HIS A 57 -5.94 7.11 11.59
CA HIS A 57 -6.62 6.61 12.78
C HIS A 57 -6.10 7.28 14.07
N GLY A 58 -6.63 8.46 14.39
CA GLY A 58 -6.21 9.23 15.58
C GLY A 58 -6.50 8.60 16.93
N THR A 59 -7.42 7.64 17.02
CA THR A 59 -7.68 6.90 18.26
C THR A 59 -6.72 5.73 18.48
N LEU A 60 -6.38 5.01 17.40
CA LEU A 60 -5.49 3.85 17.46
C LEU A 60 -4.00 4.24 17.43
N PHE A 61 -3.67 5.34 16.74
CA PHE A 61 -2.31 5.82 16.57
C PHE A 61 -2.22 7.32 16.90
N PRO A 62 -2.38 7.68 18.20
CA PRO A 62 -2.42 9.07 18.64
C PRO A 62 -1.12 9.85 18.33
N GLU A 63 0.02 9.16 18.37
CA GLU A 63 1.34 9.77 18.18
C GLU A 63 1.66 10.13 16.72
N THR A 64 1.03 9.44 15.76
CA THR A 64 1.34 9.63 14.33
C THR A 64 0.21 10.32 13.56
N SER A 65 -0.99 10.40 14.15
CA SER A 65 -2.16 10.97 13.51
C SER A 65 -2.30 12.47 13.79
N PRO A 66 -2.31 13.32 12.73
CA PRO A 66 -2.67 14.74 12.85
C PRO A 66 -4.04 14.96 13.51
N CYS A 67 -4.97 14.00 13.34
CA CYS A 67 -6.34 14.09 13.82
C CYS A 67 -6.48 13.84 15.32
N HIS A 68 -5.44 13.37 16.04
CA HIS A 68 -5.63 12.97 17.43
C HIS A 68 -6.00 14.14 18.36
N ARG A 69 -5.43 15.33 18.13
CA ARG A 69 -5.64 16.51 19.00
C ARG A 69 -6.22 17.74 18.31
N THR A 70 -6.24 17.75 16.99
CA THR A 70 -6.49 18.97 16.22
C THR A 70 -7.74 18.91 15.34
N GLY A 71 -8.46 17.79 15.34
CA GLY A 71 -9.68 17.67 14.55
C GLY A 71 -10.37 16.32 14.65
N THR A 72 -11.62 16.25 14.20
CA THR A 72 -12.37 14.99 14.13
C THR A 72 -12.10 14.27 12.81
N PRO A 73 -11.77 12.98 12.81
CA PRO A 73 -11.57 12.22 11.59
C PRO A 73 -12.88 12.09 10.82
N VAL A 74 -12.84 12.35 9.50
CA VAL A 74 -14.02 12.26 8.61
C VAL A 74 -13.93 11.01 7.74
N THR A 75 -12.75 10.70 7.20
CA THR A 75 -12.51 9.49 6.41
C THR A 75 -11.27 8.78 6.95
N GLN A 76 -11.41 7.51 7.35
CA GLN A 76 -10.31 6.72 7.94
C GLN A 76 -9.97 5.49 7.11
N TYR A 77 -10.97 4.89 6.46
CA TYR A 77 -10.82 3.61 5.75
C TYR A 77 -10.23 3.72 4.34
N PHE A 78 -10.02 4.95 3.85
CA PHE A 78 -9.33 5.21 2.59
C PHE A 78 -8.12 6.12 2.84
N PRO A 79 -7.03 5.59 3.45
CA PRO A 79 -5.97 6.42 4.02
C PRO A 79 -5.28 7.36 3.03
N PRO A 80 -5.01 7.01 1.76
CA PRO A 80 -4.44 7.97 0.80
C PRO A 80 -5.28 9.25 0.66
N ASP A 81 -6.58 9.17 0.93
CA ASP A 81 -7.59 10.21 0.79
C ASP A 81 -8.33 10.48 2.12
N SER A 82 -7.63 10.33 3.25
CA SER A 82 -8.19 10.63 4.56
C SER A 82 -8.21 12.14 4.88
N PHE A 83 -9.28 12.58 5.54
CA PHE A 83 -9.49 13.97 5.95
C PHE A 83 -9.83 14.07 7.44
N CYS A 84 -9.39 15.17 8.06
CA CYS A 84 -9.87 15.64 9.36
C CYS A 84 -10.56 16.98 9.23
N ARG A 85 -11.64 17.13 10.00
CA ARG A 85 -12.28 18.42 10.23
C ARG A 85 -11.64 19.08 11.43
N HIS A 86 -11.14 20.29 11.26
CA HIS A 86 -10.54 21.10 12.32
C HIS A 86 -11.59 21.98 13.03
N ASP A 87 -11.19 22.62 14.12
CA ASP A 87 -12.06 23.46 14.95
C ASP A 87 -12.61 24.70 14.20
N ASP A 88 -11.91 25.13 13.14
CA ASP A 88 -12.36 26.15 12.19
C ASP A 88 -13.39 25.64 11.18
N GLY A 89 -13.75 24.36 11.24
CA GLY A 89 -14.69 23.69 10.32
C GLY A 89 -14.06 23.21 9.01
N GLU A 90 -12.80 23.56 8.74
CA GLU A 90 -12.11 23.23 7.50
C GLU A 90 -11.72 21.75 7.43
N LEU A 91 -11.82 21.19 6.22
CA LEU A 91 -11.38 19.83 5.93
C LEU A 91 -9.95 19.85 5.43
N ARG A 92 -9.05 19.23 6.19
CA ARG A 92 -7.64 19.12 5.82
C ARG A 92 -7.25 17.68 5.59
N THR A 93 -6.45 17.47 4.55
CA THR A 93 -5.92 16.14 4.21
C THR A 93 -4.93 15.69 5.29
N VAL A 94 -5.10 14.46 5.77
CA VAL A 94 -4.27 13.88 6.83
C VAL A 94 -2.89 13.49 6.30
N ASN A 95 -2.86 12.96 5.09
CA ASN A 95 -1.68 12.34 4.50
C ASN A 95 -0.95 13.25 3.49
N GLY A 96 -1.53 14.40 3.20
CA GLY A 96 -0.98 15.41 2.29
C GLY A 96 -0.93 14.94 0.83
N PRO A 97 -0.63 15.87 -0.09
CA PRO A 97 -0.55 15.57 -1.52
C PRO A 97 0.60 14.59 -1.84
N THR A 98 1.73 14.68 -1.14
CA THR A 98 2.89 13.81 -1.38
C THR A 98 2.63 12.36 -1.01
N GLY A 99 2.04 12.10 0.16
CA GLY A 99 1.72 10.72 0.58
C GLY A 99 0.73 10.05 -0.37
N LYS A 100 -0.30 10.81 -0.77
CA LYS A 100 -1.27 10.40 -1.80
C LYS A 100 -0.58 10.08 -3.13
N PHE A 101 0.28 10.96 -3.61
CA PHE A 101 1.00 10.78 -4.88
C PHE A 101 1.85 9.51 -4.88
N VAL A 102 2.66 9.29 -3.84
CA VAL A 102 3.51 8.10 -3.72
C VAL A 102 2.67 6.82 -3.72
N PHE A 103 1.59 6.79 -2.93
CA PHE A 103 0.69 5.63 -2.89
C PHE A 103 0.08 5.32 -4.26
N TRP A 104 -0.55 6.32 -4.89
CA TRP A 104 -1.24 6.12 -6.16
C TRP A 104 -0.28 5.78 -7.30
N THR A 105 0.94 6.30 -7.27
CA THR A 105 1.99 5.92 -8.23
C THR A 105 2.37 4.46 -8.08
N ALA A 106 2.59 4.00 -6.84
CA ALA A 106 2.93 2.61 -6.55
C ALA A 106 1.77 1.65 -6.91
N ALA A 107 0.56 1.97 -6.45
CA ALA A 107 -0.64 1.19 -6.73
C ALA A 107 -0.96 1.16 -8.24
N GLY A 108 -0.91 2.31 -8.90
CA GLY A 108 -1.12 2.44 -10.34
C GLY A 108 -0.11 1.65 -11.15
N THR A 109 1.16 1.64 -10.75
CA THR A 109 2.20 0.82 -11.39
C THR A 109 1.89 -0.66 -11.27
N ALA A 110 1.50 -1.14 -10.08
CA ALA A 110 1.12 -2.54 -9.88
C ALA A 110 -0.08 -2.95 -10.75
N VAL A 111 -1.11 -2.10 -10.83
CA VAL A 111 -2.30 -2.33 -11.67
C VAL A 111 -1.96 -2.28 -13.17
N ALA A 112 -1.15 -1.33 -13.61
CA ALA A 112 -0.74 -1.21 -15.01
C ALA A 112 0.03 -2.46 -15.47
N VAL A 113 0.91 -2.99 -14.62
CA VAL A 113 1.69 -4.20 -14.93
C VAL A 113 0.79 -5.43 -15.03
N SER A 114 -0.16 -5.61 -14.11
CA SER A 114 -1.10 -6.74 -14.16
C SER A 114 -2.05 -6.65 -15.36
N GLY A 115 -2.59 -5.45 -15.65
CA GLY A 115 -3.39 -5.18 -16.85
C GLY A 115 -2.61 -5.45 -18.14
N GLY A 116 -1.37 -4.96 -18.23
CA GLY A 116 -0.48 -5.19 -19.37
C GLY A 116 -0.17 -6.67 -19.60
N ALA A 117 -0.01 -7.44 -18.53
CA ALA A 117 0.17 -8.89 -18.61
C ALA A 117 -1.07 -9.60 -19.20
N VAL A 118 -2.28 -9.20 -18.78
CA VAL A 118 -3.55 -9.74 -19.29
C VAL A 118 -3.73 -9.40 -20.77
N VAL A 119 -3.54 -8.14 -21.16
CA VAL A 119 -3.67 -7.70 -22.56
C VAL A 119 -2.68 -8.45 -23.47
N ARG A 120 -1.42 -8.59 -23.04
CA ARG A 120 -0.40 -9.33 -23.80
C ARG A 120 -0.76 -10.80 -23.96
N ARG A 121 -1.34 -11.42 -22.94
CA ARG A 121 -1.80 -12.81 -23.01
C ARG A 121 -2.93 -12.98 -24.03
N ARG A 122 -3.92 -12.07 -24.03
CA ARG A 122 -5.02 -12.08 -25.02
C ARG A 122 -4.55 -11.91 -26.45
N ARG A 123 -3.49 -11.13 -26.69
CA ARG A 123 -2.91 -10.94 -28.03
C ARG A 123 -2.09 -12.13 -28.55
N ARG A 124 -1.79 -13.10 -27.69
CA ARG A 124 -0.99 -14.29 -28.03
C ARG A 124 -1.81 -15.59 -28.05
N ALA A 125 -3.07 -15.52 -27.64
CA ALA A 125 -4.06 -16.59 -27.77
C ALA A 125 -4.80 -16.37 -29.10
#